data_AF-A0A251NI98-F1
#
_entry.id   AF-A0A251NI98-F1
#
_cell.length_a   1.000
_cell.length_b   1.000
_cell.length_c   1.000
_cell.angle_alpha   90.00
_cell.angle_beta   90.00
_cell.angle_gamma   90.00
#
_symmetry.space_group_name_H-M   'P 1'
#
loop_
_entity.id
_entity.type
_entity.pdbx_description
1 polymer ?
#
loop_
_entity_poly.entity_id
_entity_poly.type
_entity_poly.pdbx_seq_one_letter_code
_entity_poly.pdbx_strand_id
1 'polypeptide(L)'
;MEEQFVLRVPPSVAERLDRLLGENASTDDKSLDLSFEEDGRTGTFVVGNDRFPASLLDLPCVVESFKTYDDSVLIKTADIGQMIMVRDSSDAAPDTVEYRHGLTPPMRDARKRRFRREPDLNVSLASLHWNILFAILL
;
A
#
# COMPACT_ATOMS: atom_id res chain seq x y z
N MET A 1 4.23 18.60 2.52
CA MET A 1 3.47 17.46 3.05
C MET A 1 4.40 16.26 2.93
N GLU A 2 4.56 15.48 3.99
CA GLU A 2 5.40 14.28 3.93
C GLU A 2 4.62 13.15 3.26
N GLU A 3 5.27 12.41 2.36
CA GLU A 3 4.72 11.22 1.75
C GLU A 3 5.30 9.99 2.45
N GLN A 4 4.43 9.11 2.91
CA GLN A 4 4.80 7.90 3.64
C GLN A 4 4.16 6.68 2.97
N PHE A 5 4.88 5.58 2.94
CA PHE A 5 4.42 4.31 2.37
C PHE A 5 4.86 3.15 3.26
N VAL A 6 4.19 2.01 3.11
CA VAL A 6 4.65 0.76 3.71
C VAL A 6 5.68 0.09 2.79
N LEU A 7 6.86 -0.24 3.30
CA LEU A 7 7.81 -1.10 2.60
C LEU A 7 7.67 -2.53 3.13
N ARG A 8 7.26 -3.46 2.26
CA ARG A 8 7.24 -4.89 2.56
C ARG A 8 8.37 -5.57 1.81
N VAL A 9 9.17 -6.35 2.53
CA VAL A 9 10.31 -7.07 1.97
C VAL A 9 10.30 -8.56 2.35
N PRO A 10 11.00 -9.43 1.61
CA PRO A 10 11.23 -10.81 2.02
C PRO A 10 12.02 -10.88 3.34
N PRO A 11 11.89 -11.97 4.13
CA PRO A 11 12.60 -12.11 5.40
C PRO A 11 14.12 -11.93 5.29
N SER A 12 14.72 -12.44 4.21
CA SER A 12 16.16 -12.30 3.91
C SER A 12 16.61 -10.84 3.79
N VAL A 13 15.77 -9.99 3.20
CA VAL A 13 16.02 -8.56 3.04
C VAL A 13 15.73 -7.80 4.34
N ALA A 14 14.69 -8.21 5.09
CA ALA A 14 14.36 -7.62 6.39
C ALA A 14 15.54 -7.71 7.38
N GLU A 15 16.17 -8.88 7.51
CA GLU A 15 17.34 -9.07 8.37
C GLU A 15 18.54 -8.18 7.97
N ARG A 16 18.66 -7.84 6.69
CA ARG A 16 19.70 -6.89 6.22
C ARG A 16 19.33 -5.45 6.57
N LEU A 17 18.06 -5.07 6.37
CA LEU A 17 17.57 -3.74 6.72
C LEU A 17 17.67 -3.48 8.23
N ASP A 18 17.33 -4.44 9.08
CA ASP A 18 17.44 -4.30 10.53
C ASP A 18 18.89 -4.02 10.97
N ARG A 19 19.87 -4.67 10.34
CA ARG A 19 21.30 -4.40 10.60
C ARG A 19 21.75 -3.03 10.09
N LEU A 20 21.24 -2.60 8.93
CA LEU A 20 21.59 -1.30 8.32
C LEU A 20 20.95 -0.11 9.06
N LEU A 21 19.75 -0.31 9.62
CA LEU A 21 18.99 0.71 10.33
C LEU A 21 19.28 0.74 11.84
N GLY A 22 19.97 -0.28 12.38
CA GLY A 22 20.37 -0.35 13.77
C GLY A 22 21.37 0.75 14.19
N GLU A 23 21.39 1.05 15.50
CA GLU A 23 22.12 2.17 16.11
C GLU A 23 23.64 2.17 15.89
N ASN A 24 24.23 1.01 15.58
CA ASN A 24 25.67 0.84 15.35
C ASN A 24 26.08 0.74 13.86
N ALA A 25 25.19 1.11 12.93
CA ALA A 25 25.44 0.95 11.51
C ALA A 25 26.52 1.92 10.99
N SER A 26 27.69 1.37 10.65
CA SER A 26 28.77 2.08 9.94
C SER A 26 28.23 2.71 8.65
N THR A 27 28.52 3.98 8.42
CA THR A 27 28.01 4.79 7.29
C THR A 27 28.53 4.36 5.92
N ASP A 28 29.58 3.55 5.85
CA ASP A 28 30.36 3.38 4.63
C ASP A 28 29.80 2.31 3.65
N ASP A 29 28.76 1.56 4.02
CA ASP A 29 28.23 0.45 3.19
C ASP A 29 26.69 0.45 3.05
N LYS A 30 26.09 1.66 3.10
CA LYS A 30 24.63 1.87 3.08
C LYS A 30 24.09 2.11 1.67
N SER A 31 24.33 1.21 0.71
CA SER A 31 23.61 1.27 -0.56
C SER A 31 22.19 0.72 -0.39
N LEU A 32 21.27 1.62 -0.05
CA LEU A 32 19.83 1.41 -0.16
C LEU A 32 19.33 2.31 -1.28
N ASP A 33 18.75 1.71 -2.31
CA ASP A 33 18.16 2.44 -3.41
C ASP A 33 16.83 1.82 -3.83
N LEU A 34 15.94 2.67 -4.33
CA LEU A 34 14.63 2.30 -4.81
C LEU A 34 14.32 3.18 -6.03
N SER A 35 14.21 2.53 -7.18
CA SER A 35 13.86 3.19 -8.44
C SER A 35 12.62 2.56 -9.05
N PHE A 36 11.83 3.39 -9.73
CA PHE A 36 10.63 2.97 -10.46
C PHE A 36 10.84 3.18 -11.96
N GLU A 37 10.22 2.30 -12.74
CA GLU A 37 10.12 2.42 -14.19
C GLU A 37 9.10 3.52 -14.58
N GLU A 38 8.97 3.80 -15.87
CA GLU A 38 8.08 4.84 -16.39
C GLU A 38 6.59 4.60 -16.06
N ASP A 39 6.20 3.35 -15.80
CA ASP A 39 4.84 3.00 -15.39
C ASP A 39 4.50 3.47 -13.96
N GLY A 40 5.50 3.89 -13.18
CA GLY A 40 5.36 4.33 -11.79
C GLY A 40 4.91 3.23 -10.83
N ARG A 41 4.88 1.96 -11.26
CA ARG A 41 4.34 0.82 -10.51
C ARG A 41 5.34 -0.32 -10.39
N THR A 42 6.16 -0.53 -11.41
CA THR A 42 7.23 -1.52 -11.42
C THR A 42 8.52 -0.85 -11.00
N GLY A 43 9.28 -1.49 -10.11
CA GLY A 43 10.51 -0.91 -9.61
C GLY A 43 11.58 -1.94 -9.27
N THR A 44 12.75 -1.43 -8.93
CA THR A 44 13.88 -2.21 -8.44
C THR A 44 14.31 -1.67 -7.09
N PHE A 45 14.38 -2.56 -6.10
CA PHE A 45 14.93 -2.27 -4.79
C PHE A 45 16.34 -2.85 -4.68
N VAL A 46 17.29 -2.06 -4.19
CA VAL A 46 18.70 -2.43 -4.07
C VAL A 46 19.13 -2.37 -2.60
N VAL A 47 19.75 -3.44 -2.12
CA VAL A 47 20.37 -3.51 -0.79
C VAL A 47 21.75 -4.13 -0.90
N GLY A 48 22.79 -3.32 -0.67
CA GLY A 48 24.16 -3.74 -0.95
C GLY A 48 24.38 -3.85 -2.45
N ASN A 49 24.75 -5.04 -2.90
CA ASN A 49 24.93 -5.36 -4.33
C ASN A 49 23.74 -6.12 -4.93
N ASP A 50 22.76 -6.49 -4.10
CA ASP A 50 21.64 -7.34 -4.51
C ASP A 50 20.47 -6.49 -4.99
N ARG A 51 19.82 -6.95 -6.05
CA ARG A 51 18.69 -6.28 -6.70
C ARG A 51 17.45 -7.15 -6.61
N PHE A 52 16.35 -6.54 -6.20
CA PHE A 52 15.08 -7.21 -6.00
C PHE A 52 13.99 -6.51 -6.80
N PRO A 53 13.10 -7.26 -7.47
CA PRO A 53 11.93 -6.66 -8.09
C PRO A 53 11.00 -6.07 -7.01
N ALA A 54 10.49 -4.87 -7.28
CA ALA A 54 9.55 -4.15 -6.43
C ALA A 54 8.28 -3.81 -7.21
N SER A 55 7.16 -3.69 -6.50
CA SER A 55 5.87 -3.31 -7.08
C SER A 55 5.11 -2.38 -6.14
N LEU A 56 4.62 -1.25 -6.64
CA LEU A 56 3.78 -0.30 -5.89
C LEU A 56 2.31 -0.73 -5.96
N LEU A 57 1.77 -1.17 -4.84
CA LEU A 57 0.40 -1.67 -4.71
C LEU A 57 -0.46 -0.75 -3.85
N ASP A 58 -1.73 -0.66 -4.20
CA ASP A 58 -2.72 0.12 -3.46
C ASP A 58 -3.29 -0.70 -2.31
N LEU A 59 -3.16 -0.22 -1.07
CA LEU A 59 -3.72 -0.87 0.11
C LEU A 59 -5.24 -0.75 0.10
N PRO A 60 -5.97 -1.79 0.56
CA PRO A 60 -7.42 -1.72 0.61
C PRO A 60 -7.92 -0.80 1.75
N CYS A 61 -7.08 -0.53 2.75
CA CYS A 61 -7.41 0.31 3.90
C CYS A 61 -6.48 1.51 3.95
N VAL A 62 -7.01 2.68 4.30
CA VAL A 62 -6.21 3.84 4.67
C VAL A 62 -5.55 3.56 6.02
N VAL A 63 -4.25 3.77 6.10
CA VAL A 63 -3.45 3.61 7.32
C VAL A 63 -2.96 4.98 7.74
N GLU A 64 -3.24 5.39 8.97
CA GLU A 64 -2.77 6.68 9.49
C GLU A 64 -1.49 6.47 10.30
N SER A 65 -0.49 7.31 10.07
CA SER A 65 0.70 7.38 10.94
C SER A 65 0.53 8.51 11.94
N PHE A 66 1.01 8.27 13.17
CA PHE A 66 0.98 9.23 14.26
C PHE A 66 2.35 9.31 14.90
N LYS A 67 2.71 10.51 15.36
CA LYS A 67 3.83 10.73 16.26
C LYS A 67 3.33 11.13 17.64
N THR A 68 4.11 10.79 18.65
CA THR A 68 3.81 11.14 20.04
C THR A 68 5.11 11.39 20.79
N TYR A 69 5.02 12.13 21.89
CA TYR A 69 6.11 12.34 22.83
C TYR A 69 5.89 11.60 24.16
N ASP A 70 4.63 11.36 24.52
CA ASP A 70 4.19 10.84 25.83
C ASP A 70 3.28 9.60 25.73
N ASP A 71 3.16 9.01 24.54
CA ASP A 71 2.27 7.89 24.19
C ASP A 71 0.78 8.12 24.50
N SER A 72 0.39 9.37 24.78
CA SER A 72 -0.98 9.74 25.15
C SER A 72 -1.59 10.66 24.11
N VAL A 73 -0.85 11.70 23.70
CA VAL A 73 -1.27 12.61 22.64
C VAL A 73 -0.69 12.12 21.31
N LEU A 74 -1.57 11.63 20.44
CA LEU A 74 -1.21 11.20 19.09
C LEU A 74 -1.45 12.33 18.10
N ILE A 75 -0.41 12.75 17.40
CA ILE A 75 -0.49 13.77 16.35
C ILE A 75 -0.36 13.06 15.00
N LYS A 76 -1.41 13.14 14.19
CA LYS A 76 -1.42 12.55 12.84
C LYS A 76 -0.34 13.19 11.98
N THR A 77 0.44 12.35 11.29
CA THR A 77 1.53 12.79 10.41
C THR A 77 1.27 12.50 8.94
N ALA A 78 0.66 11.37 8.60
CA ALA A 78 0.34 11.03 7.21
C ALA A 78 -0.84 10.07 7.07
N ASP A 79 -1.42 10.06 5.88
CA ASP A 79 -2.31 9.02 5.37
C ASP A 79 -1.53 8.13 4.39
N ILE A 80 -1.55 6.83 4.62
CA ILE A 80 -0.81 5.84 3.85
C ILE A 80 -1.83 4.95 3.14
N GLY A 81 -1.87 5.05 1.82
CA GLY A 81 -2.75 4.25 0.95
C GLY A 81 -2.01 3.25 0.08
N GLN A 82 -0.68 3.20 0.13
CA GLN A 82 0.14 2.40 -0.77
C GLN A 82 1.25 1.65 -0.04
N MET A 83 1.68 0.55 -0.67
CA MET A 83 2.74 -0.31 -0.20
C MET A 83 3.67 -0.65 -1.35
N ILE A 84 4.97 -0.55 -1.11
CA ILE A 84 6.01 -1.08 -1.99
C ILE A 84 6.30 -2.51 -1.56
N MET A 85 6.00 -3.46 -2.43
CA MET A 85 6.25 -4.88 -2.21
C MET A 85 7.50 -5.31 -2.95
N VAL A 86 8.58 -5.52 -2.20
CA VAL A 86 9.80 -6.17 -2.68
C VAL A 86 9.60 -7.68 -2.63
N ARG A 87 10.08 -8.37 -3.67
CA ARG A 87 9.91 -9.82 -3.84
C ARG A 87 11.24 -10.49 -4.11
N ASP A 88 11.31 -11.79 -3.86
CA ASP A 88 12.40 -12.60 -4.41
C ASP A 88 12.24 -12.73 -5.94
N SER A 89 13.35 -12.91 -6.65
CA SER A 89 13.35 -12.99 -8.13
C SER A 89 12.55 -14.18 -8.68
N SER A 90 12.34 -15.22 -7.87
CA SER A 90 11.52 -16.39 -8.21
C SER A 90 10.02 -16.15 -8.06
N ASP A 91 9.60 -15.13 -7.32
CA ASP A 91 8.19 -14.88 -7.04
C ASP A 91 7.52 -14.22 -8.25
N ALA A 92 6.27 -14.58 -8.50
CA ALA A 92 5.46 -13.94 -9.53
C ALA A 92 5.20 -12.46 -9.19
N ALA A 93 5.12 -11.61 -10.21
CA ALA A 93 4.65 -10.25 -10.05
C ALA A 93 3.16 -10.24 -9.64
N PRO A 94 2.71 -9.25 -8.87
CA PRO A 94 1.29 -9.09 -8.59
C PRO A 94 0.49 -8.89 -9.89
N ASP A 95 -0.58 -9.67 -10.06
CA ASP A 95 -1.44 -9.58 -11.25
C ASP A 95 -2.32 -8.30 -11.25
N THR A 96 -2.51 -7.69 -10.09
CA THR A 96 -3.37 -6.52 -9.90
C THR A 96 -2.67 -5.46 -9.06
N VAL A 97 -2.96 -4.20 -9.38
CA VAL A 97 -2.46 -3.03 -8.64
C VAL A 97 -3.03 -2.98 -7.21
N GLU A 98 -4.27 -3.41 -7.03
CA GLU A 98 -4.88 -3.47 -5.69
C GLU A 98 -4.36 -4.65 -4.89
N TYR A 99 -3.90 -4.37 -3.68
CA TYR A 99 -3.49 -5.39 -2.74
C TYR A 99 -4.71 -5.99 -2.01
N ARG A 100 -4.79 -7.32 -1.99
CA ARG A 100 -5.96 -8.05 -1.50
C ARG A 100 -6.17 -7.98 0.02
N HIS A 101 -5.14 -7.73 0.81
CA HIS A 101 -5.19 -7.80 2.28
C HIS A 101 -4.92 -6.44 2.92
N GLY A 102 -5.47 -6.18 4.11
CA GLY A 102 -4.95 -5.11 4.96
C GLY A 102 -3.62 -5.52 5.62
N LEU A 103 -3.00 -4.58 6.34
CA LEU A 103 -1.73 -4.82 7.03
C LEU A 103 -1.86 -5.75 8.24
N THR A 104 -3.01 -5.72 8.92
CA THR A 104 -3.23 -6.48 10.16
C THR A 104 -3.92 -7.83 9.89
N PRO A 105 -3.66 -8.87 10.70
CA PRO A 105 -4.24 -10.20 10.48
C PRO A 105 -5.78 -10.24 10.34
N PRO A 106 -6.57 -9.48 11.13
CA PRO A 106 -8.03 -9.45 10.98
C PRO A 106 -8.54 -8.88 9.65
N MET A 107 -7.68 -8.16 8.92
CA MET A 107 -7.95 -7.53 7.63
C MET A 107 -7.49 -8.39 6.44
N ARG A 108 -7.24 -9.68 6.65
CA ARG A 108 -7.04 -10.63 5.54
C ARG A 108 -8.26 -10.64 4.62
N ASP A 109 -8.01 -10.51 3.32
CA ASP A 109 -9.02 -10.39 2.25
C ASP A 109 -10.05 -9.29 2.52
N ALA A 110 -9.59 -8.12 2.98
CA ALA A 110 -10.41 -7.02 3.48
C ALA A 110 -11.60 -6.68 2.57
N ARG A 111 -11.37 -6.39 1.29
CA ARG A 111 -12.44 -6.03 0.33
C ARG A 111 -13.49 -7.14 0.19
N LYS A 112 -13.07 -8.42 0.21
CA LYS A 112 -13.96 -9.57 0.03
C LYS A 112 -14.76 -9.91 1.29
N ARG A 113 -14.14 -9.78 2.48
CA ARG A 113 -14.66 -10.29 3.76
C ARG A 113 -15.23 -9.23 4.68
N ARG A 114 -14.76 -8.00 4.62
CA ARG A 114 -15.05 -6.95 5.60
C ARG A 114 -15.77 -5.75 5.00
N PHE A 115 -15.44 -5.40 3.77
CA PHE A 115 -16.04 -4.22 3.15
C PHE A 115 -17.45 -4.56 2.67
N ARG A 116 -18.39 -3.67 2.99
CA ARG A 116 -19.75 -3.76 2.47
C ARG A 116 -19.68 -3.61 0.96
N ARG A 117 -20.23 -4.58 0.23
CA ARG A 117 -20.37 -4.47 -1.22
C ARG A 117 -21.35 -3.35 -1.53
N GLU A 118 -21.04 -2.56 -2.53
CA GLU A 118 -22.03 -1.64 -3.07
C GLU A 118 -23.22 -2.45 -3.58
N PRO A 119 -24.46 -2.01 -3.29
CA PRO A 119 -25.62 -2.66 -3.87
C PRO A 119 -25.50 -2.58 -5.39
N ASP A 120 -25.82 -3.67 -6.08
CA ASP A 120 -25.89 -3.69 -7.54
C ASP A 120 -26.98 -2.70 -7.98
N LEU A 121 -26.58 -1.46 -8.26
CA LEU A 121 -27.47 -0.45 -8.82
C LEU A 121 -27.77 -0.89 -10.25
N ASN A 122 -28.99 -1.38 -10.48
CA ASN A 122 -29.47 -1.56 -11.83
C ASN A 122 -29.61 -0.18 -12.48
N VAL A 123 -28.59 0.18 -13.26
CA VAL A 123 -28.47 1.49 -13.93
C VAL A 123 -29.74 1.81 -14.73
N SER A 124 -30.37 0.81 -15.35
CA SER A 124 -31.62 1.01 -16.09
C SER A 124 -32.80 1.44 -15.19
N LEU A 125 -32.91 0.88 -13.98
CA LEU A 125 -33.95 1.25 -13.01
C LEU A 125 -33.67 2.61 -12.38
N ALA A 126 -32.41 2.94 -12.14
CA ALA A 126 -32.02 4.26 -11.64
C ALA A 126 -32.34 5.36 -12.68
N SER A 127 -32.01 5.14 -13.95
CA SER A 127 -32.36 6.06 -15.04
C SER A 127 -33.87 6.17 -15.26
N LEU A 128 -34.62 5.06 -15.14
CA LEU A 128 -36.08 5.08 -15.25
C LEU A 128 -36.71 5.92 -14.11
N HIS A 129 -36.25 5.73 -12.86
CA HIS A 129 -36.73 6.52 -11.73
C HIS A 129 -36.45 8.01 -11.91
N TRP A 130 -35.25 8.36 -12.38
CA TRP A 130 -34.89 9.74 -12.67
C TRP A 130 -35.77 10.36 -13.75
N ASN A 131 -36.02 9.65 -14.85
CA ASN A 131 -36.90 10.13 -15.93
C ASN A 131 -38.34 10.31 -15.45
N ILE A 132 -38.85 9.41 -14.60
CA ILE A 132 -40.19 9.52 -14.02
C ILE A 132 -40.27 10.72 -13.06
N LEU A 133 -39.28 10.90 -12.18
CA LEU A 133 -39.22 12.06 -11.29
C LEU A 133 -39.16 13.38 -12.07
N PHE A 134 -38.38 13.42 -13.15
CA PHE A 134 -38.28 14.59 -14.02
C PHE A 134 -39.60 14.89 -14.74
N ALA A 135 -40.35 13.87 -15.14
CA ALA A 135 -41.66 14.00 -15.80
C ALA A 135 -42.81 14.38 -14.85
N ILE A 136 -42.66 14.18 -13.55
CA ILE A 136 -43.66 14.57 -12.53
C ILE A 136 -43.42 16.00 -12.02
N LEU A 137 -42.18 16.50 -12.12
CA LEU A 137 -41.77 17.83 -11.63
C LEU A 137 -41.82 18.93 -12.71
N LEU A 138 -42.21 18.61 -13.95
CA LEU A 138 -42.48 19.51 -15.07
C LEU A 138 -43.94 19.40 -15.51
#